data_AF-A0A960P6G3-F1
#
_entry.id   AF-A0A960P6G3-F1
#
_cell.length_a   1.000
_cell.length_b   1.000
_cell.length_c   1.000
_cell.angle_alpha   90.00
_cell.angle_beta   90.00
_cell.angle_gamma   90.00
#
_symmetry.space_group_name_H-M   'P 1'
#
loop_
_entity.id
_entity.type
_entity.pdbx_description
1 polymer ?
#
loop_
_entity_poly.entity_id
_entity_poly.type
_entity_poly.pdbx_seq_one_letter_code
_entity_poly.pdbx_strand_id
1 'polypeptide(L)'
;MEFLVIALVIVGLFVVLFLLFLGAGAVGRRRGRREVDTFRSYLAGQRPDLPAPVEMLLASRQSMGRPDTALVVAGPQRELLVLLDDGKAGIHHVTYPFDAFTGASSTDRMISRGLPTQRVYSFEQTLTVTFADGRSYPFTLEMVSNRAGSDGAPSKVAALFAPWQERLNEVLASRAAAASTAAPAPVPPPPPGTPAGWYADPVDRHEQRWWDGTTWTSAVADHGSQGNDPVAVR
;
A
#
# COMPACT_ATOMS: atom_id res chain seq x y z
N MET A 1 -46.08 47.09 -1.80
CA MET A 1 -45.15 47.12 -2.96
C MET A 1 -43.71 46.82 -2.53
N GLU A 2 -43.15 47.50 -1.54
CA GLU A 2 -41.76 47.27 -1.08
C GLU A 2 -41.46 45.84 -0.62
N PHE A 3 -42.34 45.21 0.18
CA PHE A 3 -42.16 43.81 0.60
C PHE A 3 -42.10 42.81 -0.57
N LEU A 4 -42.86 43.04 -1.63
CA LEU A 4 -42.86 42.18 -2.82
C LEU A 4 -41.55 42.31 -3.60
N VAL A 5 -41.03 43.54 -3.72
CA VAL A 5 -39.75 43.82 -4.38
C VAL A 5 -38.59 43.18 -3.60
N ILE A 6 -38.58 43.32 -2.28
CA ILE A 6 -37.56 42.70 -1.41
C ILE A 6 -37.61 41.17 -1.52
N ALA A 7 -38.81 40.58 -1.48
CA ALA A 7 -38.98 39.13 -1.65
C ALA A 7 -38.46 38.62 -3.00
N LEU A 8 -38.75 39.33 -4.10
CA LEU A 8 -38.26 38.97 -5.43
C LEU A 8 -36.74 39.08 -5.54
N VAL A 9 -36.12 40.09 -4.93
CA VAL A 9 -34.65 40.24 -4.89
C VAL A 9 -34.00 39.10 -4.10
N ILE A 10 -34.57 38.72 -2.94
CA ILE A 10 -34.06 37.61 -2.13
C ILE A 10 -34.18 36.28 -2.89
N VAL A 11 -35.31 36.02 -3.53
CA VAL A 11 -35.51 34.80 -4.34
C VAL A 11 -34.56 34.78 -5.52
N GLY A 12 -34.39 35.91 -6.22
CA GLY A 12 -33.42 36.01 -7.33
C GLY A 12 -31.99 35.73 -6.88
N LEU A 13 -31.56 36.33 -5.76
CA LEU A 13 -30.24 36.08 -5.17
C LEU A 13 -30.06 34.62 -4.76
N PHE A 14 -31.08 34.02 -4.13
CA PHE A 14 -31.07 32.61 -3.74
C PHE A 14 -30.92 31.70 -4.96
N VAL A 15 -31.67 31.95 -6.04
CA VAL A 15 -31.57 31.17 -7.29
C VAL A 15 -30.17 31.28 -7.90
N VAL A 16 -29.58 32.47 -7.94
CA VAL A 16 -28.21 32.68 -8.44
C VAL A 16 -27.20 31.92 -7.58
N LEU A 17 -27.25 32.05 -6.26
CA LEU A 17 -26.36 31.34 -5.34
C LEU A 17 -26.53 29.81 -5.44
N PHE A 18 -27.76 29.33 -5.59
CA PHE A 18 -28.06 27.92 -5.76
C PHE A 18 -27.50 27.37 -7.07
N LEU A 19 -27.62 28.11 -8.18
CA LEU A 19 -27.04 27.73 -9.48
C LEU A 19 -25.50 27.73 -9.44
N LEU A 20 -24.88 28.70 -8.75
CA LEU A 20 -23.42 28.71 -8.53
C LEU A 20 -22.97 27.49 -7.71
N PHE A 21 -23.72 27.10 -6.70
CA PHE A 21 -23.45 25.90 -5.89
C PHE A 21 -23.58 24.61 -6.71
N LEU A 22 -24.64 24.47 -7.52
CA LEU A 22 -24.80 23.33 -8.44
C LEU A 22 -23.67 23.27 -9.47
N GLY A 23 -23.25 24.42 -10.01
CA GLY A 23 -22.11 24.55 -10.91
C GLY A 23 -20.81 24.07 -10.28
N ALA A 24 -20.50 24.53 -9.06
CA ALA A 24 -19.31 24.11 -8.32
C ALA A 24 -19.30 22.59 -8.04
N GLY A 25 -20.43 22.01 -7.65
CA GLY A 25 -20.57 20.56 -7.45
C GLY A 25 -20.44 19.73 -8.73
N ALA A 26 -20.87 20.25 -9.88
CA ALA A 26 -20.67 19.62 -11.18
C ALA A 26 -19.21 19.71 -11.65
N VAL A 27 -18.54 20.84 -11.41
CA VAL A 27 -17.12 21.04 -11.71
C VAL A 27 -16.24 20.11 -10.86
N GLY A 28 -16.53 19.97 -9.55
CA GLY A 28 -15.81 19.05 -8.67
C GLY A 28 -15.93 17.59 -9.11
N ARG A 29 -17.14 17.13 -9.47
CA ARG A 29 -17.35 15.77 -10.00
C ARG A 29 -16.65 15.53 -11.34
N ARG A 30 -16.65 16.52 -12.23
CA ARG A 30 -15.90 16.45 -13.51
C ARG A 30 -14.39 16.40 -13.28
N ARG A 31 -13.87 17.16 -12.33
CA ARG A 31 -12.44 17.17 -11.98
C ARG A 31 -11.98 15.82 -11.44
N GLY A 32 -12.73 15.23 -10.50
CA GLY A 32 -12.40 13.89 -9.97
C GLY A 32 -12.44 12.80 -11.03
N ARG A 33 -13.41 12.83 -11.96
CA ARG A 33 -13.43 11.90 -13.11
C ARG A 33 -12.22 12.07 -14.02
N ARG A 34 -11.83 13.31 -14.33
CA ARG A 34 -10.65 13.59 -15.16
C ARG A 34 -9.36 13.07 -14.53
N GLU A 35 -9.18 13.21 -13.22
CA GLU A 35 -7.98 12.72 -12.52
C GLU A 35 -7.90 11.18 -12.61
N VAL A 36 -9.01 10.47 -12.36
CA VAL A 36 -9.10 9.01 -12.57
C VAL A 36 -8.76 8.62 -14.01
N ASP A 37 -9.33 9.31 -14.99
CA ASP A 37 -9.10 9.01 -16.40
C ASP A 37 -7.65 9.28 -16.81
N THR A 38 -6.98 10.24 -16.17
CA THR A 38 -5.58 10.58 -16.45
C THR A 38 -4.63 9.47 -15.99
N PHE A 39 -4.78 8.99 -14.75
CA PHE A 39 -3.99 7.84 -14.26
C PHE A 39 -4.26 6.57 -15.07
N ARG A 40 -5.52 6.30 -15.43
CA ARG A 40 -5.88 5.16 -16.30
C ARG A 40 -5.23 5.25 -17.68
N SER A 41 -5.30 6.42 -18.30
CA SER A 41 -4.74 6.62 -19.64
C SER A 41 -3.21 6.50 -19.64
N TYR A 42 -2.56 7.06 -18.63
CA TYR A 42 -1.12 6.89 -18.42
C TYR A 42 -0.76 5.40 -18.27
N LEU A 43 -1.46 4.69 -17.40
CA LEU A 43 -1.16 3.29 -17.12
C LEU A 43 -1.44 2.38 -18.32
N ALA A 44 -2.51 2.62 -19.08
CA ALA A 44 -2.79 1.88 -20.30
C ALA A 44 -1.68 2.02 -21.36
N GLY A 45 -1.02 3.18 -21.43
CA GLY A 45 0.12 3.39 -22.33
C GLY A 45 1.43 2.78 -21.84
N GLN A 46 1.68 2.80 -20.53
CA GLN A 46 2.96 2.35 -19.94
C GLN A 46 2.97 0.87 -19.53
N ARG A 47 1.80 0.33 -19.19
CA ARG A 47 1.60 -1.03 -18.65
C ARG A 47 0.42 -1.73 -19.36
N PRO A 48 0.53 -1.98 -20.68
CA PRO A 48 -0.50 -2.69 -21.45
C PRO A 48 -0.62 -4.16 -21.04
N ASP A 49 0.32 -4.67 -20.26
CA ASP A 49 0.34 -6.03 -19.69
C ASP A 49 -0.69 -6.23 -18.56
N LEU A 50 -1.19 -5.14 -17.95
CA LEU A 50 -2.13 -5.23 -16.83
C LEU A 50 -3.55 -5.57 -17.31
N PRO A 51 -4.28 -6.46 -16.60
CA PRO A 51 -5.64 -6.83 -16.98
C PRO A 51 -6.60 -5.66 -16.78
N ALA A 52 -7.41 -5.35 -17.80
CA ALA A 52 -8.45 -4.33 -17.72
C ALA A 52 -9.75 -4.89 -17.11
N PRO A 53 -10.48 -4.12 -16.28
CA PRO A 53 -10.16 -2.76 -15.83
C PRO A 53 -9.09 -2.76 -14.74
N VAL A 54 -8.09 -1.89 -14.86
CA VAL A 54 -7.10 -1.72 -13.80
C VAL A 54 -7.72 -0.93 -12.65
N GLU A 55 -7.95 -1.62 -11.54
CA GLU A 55 -8.39 -0.99 -10.31
C GLU A 55 -7.24 -0.21 -9.66
N MET A 56 -7.56 0.96 -9.11
CA MET A 56 -6.59 1.87 -8.48
C MET A 56 -7.17 2.53 -7.24
N LEU A 57 -6.38 2.63 -6.18
CA LEU A 57 -6.67 3.53 -5.06
C LEU A 57 -6.12 4.90 -5.42
N LEU A 58 -6.99 5.84 -5.79
CA LEU A 58 -6.59 7.23 -5.97
C LEU A 58 -6.67 7.96 -4.64
N ALA A 59 -5.59 8.65 -4.29
CA ALA A 59 -5.51 9.42 -3.06
C ALA A 59 -4.59 10.63 -3.24
N SER A 60 -4.52 11.48 -2.22
CA SER A 60 -3.51 12.53 -2.13
C SER A 60 -2.34 12.03 -1.27
N ARG A 61 -1.12 12.48 -1.55
CA ARG A 61 0.03 12.27 -0.65
C ARG A 61 -0.01 13.15 0.60
N GLN A 62 -0.83 14.20 0.59
CA GLN A 62 -0.90 15.20 1.65
C GLN A 62 -2.34 15.54 2.02
N SER A 63 -2.54 15.96 3.27
CA SER A 63 -3.81 16.52 3.70
C SER A 63 -4.20 17.72 2.84
N MET A 64 -5.47 17.83 2.47
CA MET A 64 -6.07 18.85 1.63
C MET A 64 -5.57 18.88 0.18
N GLY A 65 -4.84 17.86 -0.25
CA GLY A 65 -4.34 17.77 -1.62
C GLY A 65 -5.41 17.28 -2.59
N ARG A 66 -5.20 17.58 -3.88
CA ARG A 66 -5.88 16.86 -4.95
C ARG A 66 -5.32 15.44 -5.03
N PRO A 67 -6.08 14.46 -5.53
CA PRO A 67 -5.54 13.18 -5.91
C PRO A 67 -4.31 13.34 -6.82
N ASP A 68 -3.15 12.90 -6.31
CA ASP A 68 -1.85 13.00 -6.97
C ASP A 68 -1.03 11.71 -6.83
N THR A 69 -1.61 10.67 -6.23
CA THR A 69 -1.02 9.35 -6.13
C THR A 69 -2.06 8.27 -6.40
N ALA A 70 -1.61 7.15 -6.98
CA ALA A 70 -2.44 5.97 -7.14
C ALA A 70 -1.68 4.69 -6.80
N LEU A 71 -2.36 3.74 -6.15
CA LEU A 71 -1.83 2.40 -5.89
C LEU A 71 -2.54 1.38 -6.79
N VAL A 72 -1.76 0.52 -7.43
CA VAL A 72 -2.23 -0.69 -8.13
C VAL A 72 -1.61 -1.90 -7.46
N VAL A 73 -2.43 -2.92 -7.18
CA VAL A 73 -1.96 -4.25 -6.79
C VAL A 73 -2.15 -5.18 -7.99
N ALA A 74 -1.08 -5.43 -8.73
CA ALA A 74 -1.06 -6.27 -9.92
C ALA A 74 -0.79 -7.74 -9.53
N GLY A 75 -1.85 -8.40 -9.05
CA GLY A 75 -1.79 -9.79 -8.57
C GLY A 75 -1.14 -10.77 -9.55
N PRO A 76 -1.58 -10.85 -10.82
CA PRO A 76 -1.01 -11.76 -11.81
C PRO A 76 0.48 -11.53 -12.08
N GLN A 77 0.93 -10.28 -12.03
CA GLN A 77 2.32 -9.89 -12.23
C GLN A 77 3.15 -9.97 -10.94
N ARG A 78 2.52 -10.18 -9.77
CA ARG A 78 3.14 -10.10 -8.44
C ARG A 78 3.88 -8.79 -8.19
N GLU A 79 3.26 -7.69 -8.59
CA GLU A 79 3.82 -6.34 -8.49
C GLU A 79 2.85 -5.35 -7.85
N LEU A 80 3.42 -4.39 -7.12
CA LEU A 80 2.75 -3.18 -6.66
C LEU A 80 3.24 -2.01 -7.51
N LEU A 81 2.33 -1.22 -8.05
CA LEU A 81 2.69 0.02 -8.75
C LEU A 81 2.21 1.20 -7.93
N VAL A 82 3.13 2.12 -7.66
CA VAL A 82 2.83 3.43 -7.07
C VAL A 82 2.99 4.47 -8.16
N LEU A 83 1.86 5.08 -8.57
CA LEU A 83 1.82 6.13 -9.57
C LEU A 83 1.84 7.48 -8.85
N LEU A 84 2.58 8.43 -9.39
CA LEU A 84 2.83 9.74 -8.78
C LEU A 84 2.65 10.84 -9.84
N ASP A 85 1.75 11.79 -9.57
CA ASP A 85 1.56 13.01 -10.36
C ASP A 85 2.34 14.16 -9.72
N ASP A 86 3.48 14.52 -10.32
CA ASP A 86 4.32 15.64 -9.87
C ASP A 86 3.96 16.96 -10.57
N GLY A 87 2.73 17.07 -11.09
CA GLY A 87 2.18 18.25 -11.71
C GLY A 87 2.86 18.54 -13.04
N LYS A 88 3.79 19.51 -13.06
CA LYS A 88 4.46 19.93 -14.31
C LYS A 88 5.39 18.86 -14.88
N ALA A 89 5.97 18.02 -14.03
CA ALA A 89 6.82 16.91 -14.45
C ALA A 89 6.02 15.73 -15.02
N GLY A 90 4.69 15.76 -14.89
CA GLY A 90 3.80 14.70 -15.36
C GLY A 90 3.69 13.55 -14.38
N ILE A 91 3.06 12.47 -14.85
CA ILE A 91 2.87 11.24 -14.09
C ILE A 91 4.05 10.31 -14.37
N HIS A 92 4.61 9.74 -13.30
CA HIS A 92 5.53 8.61 -13.38
C HIS A 92 5.04 7.48 -12.48
N HIS A 93 5.62 6.29 -12.58
CA HIS A 93 5.30 5.18 -11.68
C HIS A 93 6.56 4.46 -11.21
N VAL A 94 6.49 3.89 -10.01
CA VAL A 94 7.49 2.99 -9.47
C VAL A 94 6.85 1.61 -9.32
N THR A 95 7.54 0.59 -9.80
CA THR A 95 7.11 -0.80 -9.71
C THR A 95 7.93 -1.52 -8.65
N TYR A 96 7.25 -2.21 -7.76
CA TYR A 96 7.82 -3.02 -6.70
C TYR A 96 7.37 -4.47 -6.85
N PRO A 97 8.27 -5.45 -6.88
CA PRO A 97 7.85 -6.84 -6.73
C PRO A 97 7.23 -7.03 -5.34
N PHE A 98 6.33 -7.99 -5.19
CA PHE A 98 5.72 -8.31 -3.90
C PHE A 98 6.73 -8.61 -2.80
N ASP A 99 7.91 -9.13 -3.15
CA ASP A 99 8.98 -9.43 -2.18
C ASP A 99 9.63 -8.16 -1.60
N ALA A 100 9.56 -7.04 -2.34
CA ALA A 100 10.04 -5.75 -1.86
C ALA A 100 9.02 -5.01 -0.98
N PHE A 101 7.76 -5.46 -0.91
CA PHE A 101 6.75 -4.86 -0.05
C PHE A 101 6.93 -5.32 1.39
N THR A 102 7.15 -4.39 2.32
CA THR A 102 7.48 -4.71 3.71
C THR A 102 6.30 -4.58 4.65
N GLY A 103 5.36 -3.67 4.38
CA GLY A 103 4.16 -3.52 5.19
C GLY A 103 3.31 -2.32 4.82
N ALA A 104 2.08 -2.32 5.32
CA ALA A 104 1.20 -1.17 5.25
C ALA A 104 0.64 -0.85 6.64
N SER A 105 0.54 0.44 6.96
CA SER A 105 -0.03 0.94 8.21
C SER A 105 -1.05 2.01 7.93
N SER A 106 -2.05 2.15 8.81
CA SER A 106 -3.07 3.17 8.67
C SER A 106 -3.09 4.06 9.90
N THR A 107 -3.24 5.36 9.68
CA THR A 107 -3.52 6.35 10.72
C THR A 107 -4.78 7.11 10.36
N ASP A 108 -5.50 7.61 11.36
CA ASP A 108 -6.67 8.45 11.18
C ASP A 108 -6.64 9.66 12.13
N ARG A 109 -7.33 10.72 11.73
CA ARG A 109 -7.50 11.91 12.56
C ARG A 109 -8.74 12.71 12.19
N MET A 110 -9.26 13.42 13.18
CA MET A 110 -10.27 14.46 12.99
C MET A 110 -9.57 15.81 12.84
N ILE A 111 -9.87 16.51 11.74
CA ILE A 111 -9.39 17.87 11.51
C ILE A 111 -10.56 18.82 11.69
N SER A 112 -10.37 19.88 12.47
CA SER A 112 -11.34 20.97 12.61
C SER A 112 -10.80 22.24 11.93
N ARG A 113 -11.64 22.89 11.12
CA ARG A 113 -11.29 24.04 10.26
C ARG A 113 -12.29 25.17 10.46
N GLY A 114 -11.88 26.41 10.18
CA GLY A 114 -12.77 27.58 10.20
C GLY A 114 -12.81 28.33 11.53
N LEU A 115 -13.56 29.44 11.54
CA LEU A 115 -13.75 30.27 12.73
C LEU A 115 -14.47 29.47 13.84
N PRO A 116 -14.34 29.84 15.12
CA PRO A 116 -15.02 29.15 16.22
C PRO A 116 -16.54 29.00 16.05
N THR A 117 -17.17 29.95 15.35
CA THR A 117 -18.61 29.98 15.05
C THR A 117 -19.01 29.19 13.79
N GLN A 118 -18.05 28.76 12.98
CA GLN A 118 -18.24 28.06 11.69
C GLN A 118 -17.25 26.90 11.54
N ARG A 119 -17.16 26.05 12.56
CA ARG A 119 -16.27 24.88 12.51
C ARG A 119 -16.75 23.86 11.47
N VAL A 120 -15.88 23.55 10.52
CA VAL A 120 -16.01 22.43 9.59
C VAL A 120 -15.11 21.31 10.07
N TYR A 121 -15.64 20.10 10.18
CA TYR A 121 -14.84 18.93 10.54
C TYR A 121 -14.57 18.08 9.30
N SER A 122 -13.41 17.45 9.23
CA SER A 122 -13.08 16.45 8.22
C SER A 122 -12.41 15.26 8.88
N PHE A 123 -12.90 14.07 8.59
CA PHE A 123 -12.23 12.83 8.93
C PHE A 123 -11.20 12.53 7.84
N GLU A 124 -9.97 12.25 8.26
CA GLU A 124 -8.85 11.89 7.40
C GLU A 124 -8.34 10.51 7.79
N GLN A 125 -8.08 9.66 6.81
CA GLN A 125 -7.34 8.42 7.00
C GLN A 125 -6.20 8.36 5.97
N THR A 126 -5.02 7.98 6.44
CA THR A 126 -3.82 7.82 5.61
C THR A 126 -3.33 6.38 5.70
N LEU A 127 -3.33 5.69 4.56
CA LEU A 127 -2.68 4.40 4.38
C LEU A 127 -1.24 4.64 3.92
N THR A 128 -0.25 4.18 4.68
CA THR A 128 1.17 4.26 4.33
C THR A 128 1.64 2.89 3.87
N VAL A 129 2.15 2.80 2.64
CA VAL A 129 2.71 1.57 2.05
C VAL A 129 4.22 1.68 2.04
N THR A 130 4.93 0.73 2.64
CA THR A 130 6.39 0.74 2.84
C THR A 130 7.07 -0.40 2.09
N PHE A 131 8.27 -0.12 1.59
CA PHE A 131 9.08 -1.03 0.78
C PHE A 131 10.48 -1.24 1.36
N ALA A 132 11.16 -2.28 0.89
CA ALA A 132 12.48 -2.72 1.37
C ALA A 132 13.61 -1.73 1.05
N ASP A 133 13.41 -0.85 0.07
CA ASP A 133 14.31 0.27 -0.25
C ASP A 133 14.21 1.44 0.75
N GLY A 134 13.38 1.29 1.79
CA GLY A 134 13.13 2.31 2.81
C GLY A 134 12.10 3.37 2.40
N ARG A 135 11.58 3.33 1.16
CA ARG A 135 10.57 4.29 0.72
C ARG A 135 9.20 3.94 1.30
N SER A 136 8.45 4.99 1.61
CA SER A 136 7.07 4.89 2.10
C SER A 136 6.20 5.89 1.35
N TYR A 137 5.02 5.44 0.92
CA TYR A 137 4.09 6.24 0.15
C TYR A 137 2.77 6.40 0.92
N PRO A 138 2.40 7.63 1.31
CA PRO A 138 1.11 7.90 1.94
C PRO A 138 0.01 8.01 0.88
N PHE A 139 -1.14 7.42 1.20
CA PHE A 139 -2.40 7.52 0.47
C PHE A 139 -3.44 8.07 1.43
N THR A 140 -3.71 9.37 1.34
CA THR A 140 -4.63 10.10 2.21
C THR A 140 -5.98 10.30 1.52
N LEU A 141 -7.04 9.85 2.18
CA LEU A 141 -8.42 10.17 1.84
C LEU A 141 -9.07 10.99 2.95
N GLU A 142 -9.83 11.99 2.53
CA GLU A 142 -10.54 12.90 3.42
C GLU A 142 -12.01 12.94 3.08
N MET A 143 -12.84 13.02 4.12
CA MET A 143 -14.24 13.31 3.94
C MET A 143 -14.75 14.28 5.01
N VAL A 144 -15.52 15.27 4.57
CA VAL A 144 -16.18 16.23 5.47
C VAL A 144 -17.12 15.47 6.41
N SER A 145 -17.04 15.82 7.68
CA SER A 145 -17.89 15.32 8.75
C SER A 145 -18.71 16.47 9.32
N ASN A 146 -20.02 16.27 9.42
CA ASN A 146 -20.97 17.22 10.00
C ASN A 146 -21.08 17.07 11.53
N ARG A 147 -20.53 15.99 12.11
CA ARG A 147 -20.64 15.70 13.55
C ARG A 147 -19.31 15.26 14.19
N ALA A 148 -18.22 15.92 13.80
CA ALA A 148 -16.87 15.64 14.30
C ALA A 148 -16.51 14.15 14.38
N GLY A 149 -16.90 13.35 13.39
CA GLY A 149 -16.61 11.91 13.28
C GLY A 149 -17.64 10.96 13.86
N SER A 150 -18.66 11.44 14.55
CA SER A 150 -19.79 10.60 15.01
C SER A 150 -20.85 10.37 13.92
N ASP A 151 -20.65 10.92 12.72
CA ASP A 151 -21.44 10.61 11.53
C ASP A 151 -20.81 9.46 10.74
N GLY A 152 -21.40 9.11 9.59
CA GLY A 152 -20.89 8.01 8.77
C GLY A 152 -19.56 8.30 8.07
N ALA A 153 -18.86 9.39 8.41
CA ALA A 153 -17.66 9.77 7.68
C ALA A 153 -16.48 8.81 7.84
N PRO A 154 -16.13 8.38 9.07
CA PRO A 154 -15.08 7.40 9.27
C PRO A 154 -15.36 6.09 8.53
N SER A 155 -16.58 5.58 8.63
CA SER A 155 -16.96 4.30 7.99
C SER A 155 -16.88 4.35 6.47
N LYS A 156 -17.24 5.48 5.85
CA LYS A 156 -17.14 5.65 4.39
C LYS A 156 -15.68 5.70 3.92
N VAL A 157 -14.82 6.41 4.65
CA VAL A 157 -13.38 6.45 4.30
C VAL A 157 -12.75 5.08 4.51
N ALA A 158 -13.04 4.41 5.62
CA ALA A 158 -12.57 3.05 5.88
C ALA A 158 -13.03 2.06 4.79
N ALA A 159 -14.28 2.15 4.33
CA ALA A 159 -14.79 1.31 3.24
C ALA A 159 -14.08 1.53 1.90
N LEU A 160 -13.53 2.73 1.65
CA LEU A 160 -12.72 2.99 0.46
C LEU A 160 -11.34 2.35 0.54
N PHE A 161 -10.75 2.25 1.74
CA PHE A 161 -9.45 1.58 1.95
C PHE A 161 -9.54 0.07 2.12
N ALA A 162 -10.67 -0.46 2.62
CA ALA A 162 -10.86 -1.87 2.92
C ALA A 162 -10.37 -2.84 1.81
N PRO A 163 -10.80 -2.72 0.53
CA PRO A 163 -10.34 -3.65 -0.51
C PRO A 163 -8.83 -3.57 -0.77
N TRP A 164 -8.20 -2.43 -0.51
CA TRP A 164 -6.76 -2.24 -0.68
C TRP A 164 -5.97 -2.82 0.48
N GLN A 165 -6.45 -2.65 1.70
CA GLN A 165 -5.86 -3.24 2.89
C GLN A 165 -5.92 -4.77 2.82
N GLU A 166 -7.04 -5.34 2.38
CA GLU A 166 -7.20 -6.78 2.15
C GLU A 166 -6.15 -7.30 1.15
N ARG A 167 -6.05 -6.68 -0.04
CA ARG A 167 -5.05 -7.05 -1.05
C ARG A 167 -3.62 -6.95 -0.54
N LEU A 168 -3.28 -5.88 0.18
CA LEU A 168 -1.94 -5.72 0.75
C LEU A 168 -1.64 -6.79 1.82
N ASN A 169 -2.63 -7.13 2.65
CA ASN A 169 -2.49 -8.21 3.63
C ASN A 169 -2.30 -9.57 2.95
N GLU A 170 -3.00 -9.84 1.84
CA GLU A 170 -2.78 -11.04 1.03
C GLU A 170 -1.36 -11.09 0.46
N VAL A 171 -0.81 -9.96 0.00
CA VAL A 171 0.60 -9.90 -0.44
C VAL A 171 1.53 -10.27 0.72
N LEU A 172 1.35 -9.69 1.91
CA LEU A 172 2.17 -10.01 3.08
C LEU A 172 2.07 -11.49 3.46
N ALA A 173 0.86 -12.05 3.45
CA ALA A 173 0.63 -13.46 3.74
C ALA A 173 1.33 -14.35 2.70
N SER A 174 1.24 -14.01 1.41
CA SER A 174 1.91 -14.74 0.34
C SER A 174 3.44 -14.70 0.45
N ARG A 175 4.01 -13.57 0.89
CA ARG A 175 5.45 -13.41 1.12
C ARG A 175 5.91 -14.24 2.32
N ALA A 176 5.15 -14.22 3.41
CA ALA A 176 5.42 -15.03 4.59
C ALA A 176 5.37 -16.53 4.25
N ALA A 177 4.37 -16.98 3.49
CA ALA A 177 4.27 -18.37 3.03
C ALA A 177 5.44 -18.78 2.12
N ALA A 178 5.88 -17.90 1.21
CA ALA A 178 7.05 -18.13 0.37
C ALA A 178 8.33 -18.25 1.21
N ALA A 179 8.50 -17.38 2.22
CA ALA A 179 9.64 -17.44 3.14
C ALA A 179 9.67 -18.73 3.98
N SER A 180 8.51 -19.26 4.38
CA SER A 180 8.43 -20.55 5.08
C SER A 180 8.64 -21.77 4.17
N THR A 181 8.40 -21.64 2.86
CA THR A 181 8.59 -22.72 1.87
C THR A 181 10.00 -22.74 1.30
N ALA A 182 10.70 -21.60 1.31
CA ALA A 182 12.12 -21.52 1.03
C ALA A 182 12.87 -22.28 2.14
N ALA A 183 13.08 -23.58 1.93
CA ALA A 183 13.98 -24.39 2.72
C ALA A 183 15.31 -23.62 2.89
N PRO A 184 15.97 -23.71 4.06
CA PRO A 184 17.28 -23.11 4.24
C PRO A 184 18.15 -23.55 3.07
N ALA A 185 18.74 -22.57 2.36
CA ALA A 185 19.63 -22.87 1.25
C ALA A 185 20.65 -23.89 1.77
N PRO A 186 20.86 -25.04 1.08
CA PRO A 186 21.79 -26.06 1.57
C PRO A 186 23.12 -25.37 1.83
N VAL A 187 23.62 -25.48 3.06
CA VAL A 187 24.89 -24.84 3.41
C VAL A 187 25.92 -25.42 2.43
N PRO A 188 26.58 -24.58 1.61
CA PRO A 188 27.58 -25.10 0.68
C PRO A 188 28.64 -25.85 1.48
N PRO A 189 29.19 -26.96 0.95
CA PRO A 189 30.26 -27.66 1.63
C PRO A 189 31.39 -26.69 1.96
N PRO A 190 32.15 -26.94 3.04
CA PRO A 190 33.29 -26.09 3.38
C PRO A 190 34.23 -25.96 2.17
N PRO A 191 34.90 -24.81 1.98
CA PRO A 191 35.83 -24.64 0.88
C PRO A 191 36.86 -25.78 0.83
N PRO A 192 37.33 -26.17 -0.37
CA PRO A 192 38.40 -27.17 -0.50
C PRO A 192 39.62 -26.77 0.34
N GLY A 193 40.13 -27.71 1.16
CA GLY A 193 41.23 -27.46 2.10
C GLY A 193 40.79 -27.13 3.54
N THR A 194 39.49 -27.16 3.83
CA THR A 194 39.00 -27.05 5.22
C THR A 194 39.40 -28.28 6.04
N PRO A 195 40.06 -28.12 7.21
CA PRO A 195 40.44 -29.22 8.08
C PRO A 195 39.24 -30.04 8.57
N ALA A 196 39.48 -31.28 8.98
CA ALA A 196 38.46 -32.10 9.63
C ALA A 196 37.98 -31.45 10.93
N GLY A 197 36.67 -31.41 11.17
CA GLY A 197 36.09 -30.70 12.31
C GLY A 197 34.57 -30.69 12.34
N TRP A 198 34.03 -30.10 13.41
CA TRP A 198 32.60 -29.83 13.55
C TRP A 198 32.23 -28.51 12.91
N TYR A 199 31.20 -28.54 12.06
CA TYR A 199 30.70 -27.39 11.32
C TYR A 199 29.17 -27.44 11.30
N ALA A 200 28.49 -26.34 10.95
CA ALA A 200 27.03 -26.29 10.86
C ALA A 200 26.50 -27.38 9.91
N ASP A 201 25.43 -28.09 10.30
CA ASP A 201 24.90 -29.20 9.51
C ASP A 201 24.37 -28.70 8.14
N PRO A 202 24.90 -29.19 7.00
CA PRO A 202 24.46 -28.77 5.67
C PRO A 202 23.01 -29.12 5.35
N VAL A 203 22.42 -30.08 6.06
CA VAL A 203 21.01 -30.47 5.90
C VAL A 203 20.11 -29.90 7.01
N ASP A 204 20.66 -29.05 7.89
CA ASP A 204 19.96 -28.34 8.97
C ASP A 204 19.06 -29.26 9.84
N ARG A 205 19.49 -30.50 10.05
CA ARG A 205 18.83 -31.47 10.94
C ARG A 205 19.40 -31.48 12.34
N HIS A 206 20.66 -31.04 12.49
CA HIS A 206 21.42 -31.00 13.72
C HIS A 206 22.20 -29.68 13.83
N GLU A 207 22.63 -29.28 15.03
CA GLU A 207 23.40 -28.04 15.21
C GLU A 207 24.75 -28.11 14.50
N GLN A 208 25.43 -29.26 14.56
CA GLN A 208 26.72 -29.50 13.92
C GLN A 208 26.80 -30.89 13.29
N ARG A 209 27.53 -31.00 12.17
CA ARG A 209 27.93 -32.26 11.52
C ARG A 209 29.45 -32.31 11.38
N TRP A 210 30.00 -33.52 11.40
CA TRP A 210 31.44 -33.71 11.22
C TRP A 210 31.83 -33.71 9.74
N TRP A 211 32.78 -32.84 9.39
CA TRP A 211 33.50 -32.83 8.12
C TRP A 211 34.80 -33.61 8.29
N ASP A 212 35.08 -34.58 7.41
CA ASP A 212 36.30 -35.40 7.49
C ASP A 212 37.52 -34.79 6.76
N GLY A 213 37.35 -33.60 6.16
CA GLY A 213 38.34 -32.96 5.28
C GLY A 213 37.98 -33.05 3.80
N THR A 214 37.06 -33.95 3.42
CA THR A 214 36.66 -34.22 2.04
C THR A 214 35.15 -34.34 1.86
N THR A 215 34.42 -34.86 2.85
CA THR A 215 32.97 -35.09 2.82
C THR A 215 32.34 -34.93 4.21
N TRP A 216 31.02 -34.71 4.23
CA TRP A 216 30.22 -34.73 5.45
C TRP A 216 29.93 -36.16 5.87
N THR A 217 30.13 -36.47 7.14
CA THR A 217 29.91 -37.81 7.69
C THR A 217 28.55 -37.92 8.41
N SER A 218 28.22 -39.11 8.90
CA SER A 218 27.00 -39.31 9.70
C SER A 218 27.12 -38.84 11.15
N ALA A 219 28.31 -38.43 11.60
CA ALA A 219 28.49 -37.93 12.96
C ALA A 219 27.90 -36.52 13.09
N VAL A 220 27.01 -36.34 14.07
CA VAL A 220 26.27 -35.10 14.35
C VAL A 220 26.44 -34.72 15.82
N ALA A 221 26.20 -33.45 16.16
CA ALA A 221 26.19 -33.00 17.54
C ALA A 221 25.10 -31.94 17.78
N ASP A 222 24.37 -32.10 18.89
CA ASP A 222 23.34 -31.19 19.37
C ASP A 222 23.57 -30.89 20.86
N HIS A 223 23.57 -29.62 21.25
CA HIS A 223 23.77 -29.18 22.63
C HIS A 223 25.01 -29.83 23.30
N GLY A 224 26.07 -30.04 22.53
CA GLY A 224 27.31 -30.69 22.97
C GLY A 224 27.26 -32.22 23.06
N SER A 225 26.14 -32.86 22.75
CA SER A 225 25.98 -34.32 22.69
C SER A 225 26.19 -34.84 21.27
N GLN A 226 27.07 -35.81 21.09
CA GLN A 226 27.32 -36.42 19.78
C GLN A 226 26.34 -37.56 19.48
N GLY A 227 25.97 -37.70 18.21
CA GLY A 227 25.08 -38.73 17.69
C GLY A 227 25.48 -39.20 16.29
N ASN A 228 24.66 -40.08 15.73
CA ASN A 228 24.86 -40.62 14.38
C ASN A 228 23.54 -40.54 13.60
N ASP A 229 23.57 -39.81 12.49
CA ASP A 229 22.46 -39.59 11.57
C ASP A 229 22.98 -39.65 10.12
N PRO A 230 22.58 -40.65 9.31
CA PRO A 230 23.05 -40.81 7.95
C PRO A 230 22.71 -39.59 7.09
N VAL A 231 23.70 -39.06 6.37
CA VAL A 231 23.46 -38.11 5.28
C VAL A 231 22.72 -38.86 4.18
N ALA A 232 21.46 -38.50 3.92
CA ALA A 232 20.71 -39.08 2.82
C ALA A 232 21.35 -38.66 1.50
N VAL A 233 22.15 -39.55 0.90
CA VAL A 233 22.66 -39.37 -0.46
C VAL A 233 21.46 -39.49 -1.41
N ARG A 234 21.09 -38.39 -2.06
CA ARG A 234 20.20 -38.41 -3.23
C ARG A 234 21.04 -38.50 -4.49
#